data_AF-A0A2T3HMC7-F1
#
_entry.id   AF-A0A2T3HMC7-F1
#
_cell.length_a   1.000
_cell.length_b   1.000
_cell.length_c   1.000
_cell.angle_alpha   90.00
_cell.angle_beta   90.00
_cell.angle_gamma   90.00
#
_symmetry.space_group_name_H-M   'P 1'
#
loop_
_entity.id
_entity.type
_entity.pdbx_description
1 polymer ?
#
loop_
_entity_poly.entity_id
_entity_poly.type
_entity_poly.pdbx_seq_one_letter_code
_entity_poly.pdbx_strand_id
1 'polypeptide(L)'
;MMHPYKQQLLLNLRTYFAEKPWRITSDFEQGREEIIFIVPRNEDIDELHRSLFHILGALPDIHLPNERVVIGFCLADGSGYRSHLINPNKQDEINLALIGYRPERTPRANALEKLL
;
A
#
# COMPACT_ATOMS: atom_id res chain seq x y z
N MET A 1 -1.60 -0.50 -17.85
CA MET A 1 -2.20 -1.81 -18.27
C MET A 1 -3.48 -2.01 -17.45
N MET A 2 -4.41 -2.91 -17.79
CA MET A 2 -5.49 -3.20 -16.82
C MET A 2 -4.92 -4.03 -15.67
N HIS A 3 -5.11 -3.58 -14.43
CA HIS A 3 -4.65 -4.22 -13.20
C HIS A 3 -5.84 -4.73 -12.37
N PRO A 4 -6.58 -5.75 -12.83
CA PRO A 4 -7.86 -6.14 -12.24
C PRO A 4 -7.73 -6.65 -10.81
N TYR A 5 -6.66 -7.36 -10.45
CA TYR A 5 -6.45 -7.80 -9.07
C TYR A 5 -6.19 -6.60 -8.15
N LYS A 6 -5.33 -5.68 -8.57
CA LYS A 6 -5.01 -4.47 -7.77
C LYS A 6 -6.21 -3.55 -7.61
N GLN A 7 -7.05 -3.44 -8.65
CA GLN A 7 -8.30 -2.69 -8.59
C GLN A 7 -9.29 -3.33 -7.62
N GLN A 8 -9.46 -4.65 -7.64
CA GLN A 8 -10.33 -5.34 -6.69
C GLN A 8 -9.80 -5.23 -5.26
N LEU A 9 -8.48 -5.36 -5.06
CA LEU A 9 -7.85 -5.18 -3.75
C LEU A 9 -8.07 -3.76 -3.21
N LEU A 10 -7.88 -2.74 -4.05
CA LEU A 10 -8.16 -1.34 -3.69
C LEU A 10 -9.62 -1.13 -3.27
N LEU A 11 -10.56 -1.74 -3.99
CA LEU A 11 -11.99 -1.68 -3.65
C LEU A 11 -12.29 -2.37 -2.30
N ASN A 12 -11.74 -3.56 -2.08
CA ASN A 12 -11.90 -4.30 -0.82
C ASN A 12 -11.35 -3.48 0.36
N LEU A 13 -10.16 -2.89 0.21
CA LEU A 13 -9.54 -2.05 1.22
C LEU A 13 -10.35 -0.77 1.49
N ARG A 14 -10.84 -0.10 0.44
CA ARG A 14 -11.71 1.08 0.60
C ARG A 14 -13.01 0.75 1.34
N THR A 15 -13.56 -0.44 1.10
CA THR A 15 -14.77 -0.90 1.77
C THR A 15 -14.47 -1.23 3.24
N TYR A 16 -13.37 -1.93 3.52
CA TYR A 16 -12.97 -2.28 4.88
C TYR A 16 -12.74 -1.05 5.77
N PHE A 17 -12.20 0.03 5.20
CA PHE A 17 -11.91 1.27 5.91
C PHE A 17 -12.93 2.39 5.64
N ALA A 18 -14.13 2.08 5.16
CA ALA A 18 -15.11 3.10 4.74
C ALA A 18 -15.48 4.10 5.85
N GLU A 19 -15.52 3.65 7.10
CA GLU A 19 -15.85 4.49 8.27
C GLU A 19 -14.63 5.27 8.81
N LYS A 20 -13.43 5.02 8.28
CA LYS A 20 -12.23 5.73 8.70
C LYS A 20 -12.06 7.01 7.87
N PRO A 21 -11.63 8.12 8.50
CA PRO A 21 -11.34 9.37 7.78
C PRO A 21 -9.98 9.30 7.06
N TRP A 22 -9.67 8.16 6.44
CA TRP A 22 -8.41 7.89 5.78
C TRP A 22 -8.53 8.14 4.28
N ARG A 23 -7.43 8.58 3.66
CA ARG A 23 -7.38 8.72 2.20
C ARG A 23 -6.57 7.57 1.61
N ILE A 24 -7.21 6.79 0.73
CA ILE A 24 -6.59 5.64 0.06
C ILE A 24 -6.38 5.96 -1.42
N THR A 25 -5.11 6.14 -1.79
CA THR A 25 -4.68 6.42 -3.17
C THR A 25 -3.95 5.23 -3.76
N SER A 26 -3.84 5.21 -5.09
CA SER A 26 -3.13 4.15 -5.82
C SER A 26 -2.31 4.74 -6.96
N ASP A 27 -1.13 4.16 -7.20
CA ASP A 27 -0.31 4.39 -8.37
C ASP A 27 0.12 3.04 -8.95
N PHE A 28 -0.75 2.49 -9.80
CA PHE A 28 -0.50 1.20 -10.45
C PHE A 28 0.34 1.31 -11.71
N GLU A 29 0.51 2.53 -12.22
CA GLU A 29 1.27 2.80 -13.43
C GLU A 29 2.73 3.14 -13.07
N GLN A 30 3.61 3.22 -14.07
CA GLN A 30 5.01 3.67 -13.91
C GLN A 30 5.88 2.84 -12.93
N GLY A 31 5.54 1.56 -12.69
CA GLY A 31 6.39 0.61 -11.96
C GLY A 31 6.39 0.75 -10.43
N ARG A 32 5.53 1.60 -9.86
CA ARG A 32 5.36 1.69 -8.39
C ARG A 32 4.47 0.58 -7.86
N GLU A 33 3.40 0.29 -8.59
CA GLU A 33 2.45 -0.78 -8.27
C GLU A 33 1.89 -0.64 -6.86
N GLU A 34 1.51 0.57 -6.45
CA GLU A 34 1.37 0.94 -5.04
C GLU A 34 -0.07 1.34 -4.66
N ILE A 35 -0.47 1.00 -3.43
CA ILE A 35 -1.62 1.54 -2.70
C ILE A 35 -1.07 2.27 -1.47
N ILE A 36 -1.44 3.53 -1.28
CA ILE A 36 -1.01 4.35 -0.14
C ILE A 36 -2.21 4.73 0.71
N PHE A 37 -2.10 4.43 2.00
CA PHE A 37 -2.98 4.91 3.05
C PHE A 37 -2.38 6.18 3.66
N ILE A 38 -3.07 7.30 3.48
CA ILE A 38 -2.76 8.56 4.15
C ILE A 38 -3.68 8.66 5.36
N VAL A 39 -3.09 8.53 6.54
CA VAL A 39 -3.80 8.45 7.82
C VAL A 39 -3.65 9.74 8.64
N PRO A 40 -4.60 10.08 9.52
CA PRO A 40 -4.46 11.23 10.41
C PRO A 40 -3.34 11.05 11.44
N ARG A 41 -2.85 12.15 12.03
CA ARG A 41 -1.70 12.17 12.97
C ARG A 41 -1.88 11.34 14.25
N ASN A 42 -3.10 10.98 14.61
CA ASN A 42 -3.41 10.20 15.81
C ASN A 42 -3.37 8.69 15.56
N GLU A 43 -3.17 8.23 14.33
CA GLU A 43 -3.02 6.80 14.01
C GLU A 43 -1.56 6.36 14.21
N ASP A 44 -1.37 5.14 14.73
CA ASP A 44 -0.04 4.52 14.85
C ASP A 44 0.31 3.77 13.57
N ILE A 45 1.20 4.37 12.76
CA ILE A 45 1.63 3.77 11.50
C ILE A 45 2.37 2.44 11.71
N ASP A 46 3.16 2.30 12.78
CA ASP A 46 3.91 1.07 13.03
C ASP A 46 2.97 -0.06 13.47
N GLU A 47 1.89 0.24 14.20
CA GLU A 47 0.82 -0.72 14.48
C GLU A 47 0.05 -1.12 13.21
N LEU A 48 -0.35 -0.16 12.38
CA LEU A 48 -1.03 -0.42 11.11
C LEU A 48 -0.18 -1.28 10.17
N HIS A 49 1.12 -0.96 10.08
CA HIS A 49 2.08 -1.71 9.27
C HIS A 49 2.21 -3.16 9.75
N ARG A 50 2.35 -3.39 11.06
CA ARG A 50 2.40 -4.73 11.66
C ARG A 50 1.10 -5.51 11.49
N SER A 51 -0.03 -4.83 11.45
CA SER A 51 -1.36 -5.43 11.31
C SER A 51 -1.77 -5.71 9.86
N LEU A 52 -0.95 -5.32 8.87
CA LEU A 52 -1.33 -5.39 7.46
C LEU A 52 -1.79 -6.79 7.02
N PHE A 53 -1.04 -7.85 7.32
CA PHE A 53 -1.42 -9.20 6.90
C PHE A 53 -2.70 -9.70 7.59
N HIS A 54 -2.95 -9.25 8.82
CA HIS A 54 -4.23 -9.53 9.50
C HIS A 54 -5.39 -8.82 8.80
N ILE A 55 -5.22 -7.55 8.44
CA ILE A 55 -6.21 -6.78 7.65
C ILE A 55 -6.48 -7.50 6.32
N LEU A 56 -5.43 -7.88 5.58
CA LEU A 56 -5.56 -8.57 4.30
C LEU A 56 -6.30 -9.90 4.43
N GLY A 57 -6.06 -10.65 5.52
CA GLY A 57 -6.77 -11.91 5.81
C GLY A 57 -8.24 -11.75 6.19
N ALA A 58 -8.69 -10.53 6.52
CA ALA A 58 -10.09 -10.22 6.81
C ALA A 58 -10.86 -9.69 5.58
N LEU A 59 -10.18 -9.47 4.45
CA LEU A 59 -10.83 -9.02 3.21
C LEU A 59 -11.52 -10.20 2.50
N PRO A 60 -12.53 -9.92 1.65
CA PRO A 60 -13.08 -10.92 0.75
C PRO A 60 -12.00 -11.50 -0.18
N ASP A 61 -12.10 -12.79 -0.46
CA ASP A 61 -11.22 -13.48 -1.42
C ASP A 61 -11.28 -12.83 -2.81
N ILE A 62 -10.14 -12.77 -3.48
CA ILE A 62 -10.01 -12.25 -4.85
C ILE A 62 -9.72 -13.42 -5.79
N HIS A 63 -10.69 -13.80 -6.61
CA HIS A 63 -10.55 -14.88 -7.60
C HIS A 63 -9.95 -14.38 -8.93
N LEU A 64 -8.79 -13.73 -8.87
CA LEU A 64 -8.05 -13.23 -10.03
C LEU A 64 -6.57 -13.64 -9.91
N PRO A 65 -5.80 -13.69 -11.02
CA PRO A 65 -4.36 -13.89 -10.94
C PRO A 65 -3.71 -12.86 -10.03
N ASN A 66 -2.93 -13.32 -9.05
CA ASN A 66 -2.25 -12.45 -8.10
C ASN A 66 -1.33 -11.48 -8.84
N GLU A 67 -1.45 -10.19 -8.51
CA GLU A 67 -0.53 -9.16 -8.98
C GLU A 67 0.33 -8.66 -7.83
N ARG A 68 1.59 -8.35 -8.14
CA ARG A 68 2.54 -7.69 -7.24
C ARG A 68 2.02 -6.30 -6.87
N VAL A 69 1.99 -5.98 -5.57
CA VAL A 69 1.51 -4.68 -5.09
C VAL A 69 2.26 -4.23 -3.85
N VAL A 70 2.66 -2.96 -3.80
CA VAL A 70 3.20 -2.32 -2.59
C VAL A 70 2.04 -1.69 -1.83
N ILE A 71 1.92 -1.97 -0.54
CA ILE A 71 0.96 -1.29 0.33
C ILE A 71 1.73 -0.47 1.35
N GLY A 72 1.49 0.84 1.36
CA GLY A 72 2.16 1.80 2.23
C GLY A 72 1.20 2.59 3.11
N PHE A 73 1.71 3.07 4.25
CA PHE A 73 1.04 3.93 5.20
C PHE A 73 1.91 5.16 5.45
N CYS A 74 1.32 6.35 5.50
CA CYS A 74 2.00 7.58 5.90
C CYS A 74 1.03 8.59 6.51
N LEU A 75 1.58 9.58 7.22
CA LEU A 75 0.80 10.74 7.66
C LEU A 75 0.50 11.68 6.49
N ALA A 76 -0.41 12.62 6.69
CA ALA A 76 -0.79 13.63 5.68
C ALA A 76 0.38 14.47 5.14
N ASP A 77 1.45 14.66 5.92
CA ASP A 77 2.68 15.34 5.50
C ASP A 77 3.70 14.41 4.84
N GLY A 78 3.34 13.13 4.63
CA GLY A 78 4.20 12.11 4.06
C GLY A 78 5.21 11.51 5.04
N SER A 79 5.26 11.98 6.29
CA SER A 79 6.15 11.42 7.30
C SER A 79 5.68 10.05 7.79
N GLY A 80 6.61 9.32 8.42
CA GLY A 80 6.33 8.00 8.98
C GLY A 80 6.07 6.91 7.94
N TYR A 81 6.48 7.10 6.67
CA TYR A 81 6.19 6.14 5.61
C TYR A 81 6.72 4.73 5.97
N ARG A 82 5.81 3.74 5.90
CA ARG A 82 6.08 2.31 6.07
C ARG A 82 5.34 1.55 5.00
N SER A 83 5.97 0.55 4.40
CA SER A 83 5.31 -0.27 3.39
C SER A 83 5.69 -1.74 3.45
N HIS A 84 4.86 -2.55 2.81
CA HIS A 84 5.05 -3.97 2.59
C HIS A 84 4.82 -4.31 1.12
N LEU A 85 5.63 -5.21 0.60
CA LEU A 85 5.42 -5.82 -0.71
C LEU A 85 4.52 -7.05 -0.56
N ILE A 86 3.44 -7.08 -1.33
CA ILE A 86 2.46 -8.15 -1.37
C ILE A 86 2.58 -8.86 -2.72
N ASN A 87 2.46 -10.19 -2.70
CA ASN A 87 2.69 -11.06 -3.85
C ASN A 87 4.03 -10.76 -4.57
N PRO A 88 5.18 -10.86 -3.86
CA PRO A 88 6.48 -10.62 -4.46
C PRO A 88 6.71 -11.57 -5.63
N ASN A 89 7.41 -11.10 -6.67
CA ASN A 89 7.92 -12.00 -7.70
C ASN A 89 9.26 -12.62 -7.26
N LYS A 90 9.74 -13.61 -8.02
CA LYS A 90 11.00 -14.31 -7.72
C LYS A 90 12.21 -13.37 -7.58
N GLN A 91 12.25 -12.28 -8.34
CA GLN A 91 13.33 -11.30 -8.25
C GLN A 91 13.21 -10.44 -6.98
N ASP A 92 12.00 -10.08 -6.56
CA ASP A 92 11.77 -9.38 -5.30
C ASP A 92 12.21 -10.24 -4.10
N GLU A 93 11.90 -11.54 -4.11
CA GLU A 93 12.34 -12.49 -3.08
C GLU A 93 13.86 -12.55 -2.97
N ILE A 94 14.54 -12.63 -4.12
CA ILE A 94 16.02 -12.59 -4.20
C ILE A 94 16.54 -11.27 -3.62
N ASN A 95 15.95 -10.14 -4.02
CA ASN A 95 16.36 -8.82 -3.53
C ASN A 95 16.14 -8.65 -2.02
N LEU A 96 15.03 -9.18 -1.49
CA LEU A 96 14.71 -9.16 -0.06
C LEU A 96 15.71 -10.01 0.74
N ALA A 97 16.04 -11.21 0.25
CA ALA A 97 17.00 -12.10 0.89
C ALA A 97 18.43 -11.56 0.88
N LEU A 98 18.80 -10.80 -0.16
CA LEU A 98 20.16 -10.26 -0.32
C LEU A 98 20.40 -8.93 0.42
N ILE A 99 19.40 -8.06 0.53
CA ILE A 99 19.59 -6.66 0.95
C ILE A 99 18.84 -6.33 2.26
N GLY A 100 17.92 -7.18 2.74
CA GLY A 100 17.09 -6.85 3.91
C GLY A 100 16.28 -5.57 3.69
N TYR A 101 15.79 -5.38 2.45
CA TYR A 101 15.37 -4.10 1.89
C TYR A 101 14.34 -3.36 2.76
N ARG A 102 14.71 -2.19 3.30
CA ARG A 102 13.78 -1.14 3.76
C ARG A 102 13.75 -0.05 2.70
N PRO A 103 12.71 0.05 1.85
CA PRO A 103 12.57 1.19 0.97
C PRO A 103 12.24 2.43 1.82
N GLU A 104 13.24 3.22 2.17
CA GLU A 104 13.03 4.63 2.53
C GLU A 104 12.67 5.36 1.23
N ARG A 105 11.38 5.30 0.87
CA ARG A 105 10.84 6.06 -0.26
C ARG A 105 10.11 7.28 0.29
N THR A 106 10.60 8.46 -0.05
CA THR A 106 9.83 9.69 0.09
C THR A 106 8.63 9.64 -0.87
N PRO A 107 7.41 9.94 -0.39
CA PRO A 107 6.26 10.12 -1.29
C PRO A 107 6.61 11.14 -2.37
N ARG A 108 6.24 10.87 -3.63
CA ARG A 108 6.48 11.83 -4.73
C ARG A 108 5.67 13.09 -4.40
N ALA A 109 6.32 14.26 -4.43
CA ALA A 109 5.67 15.56 -4.23
C ALA A 109 4.41 15.75 -5.10
N ASN A 110 4.33 15.13 -6.29
CA ASN A 110 3.16 15.22 -7.17
C ASN A 110 1.89 14.53 -6.64
N ALA A 111 1.99 13.64 -5.64
CA ALA A 111 0.80 13.13 -4.94
C ALA A 111 0.25 14.16 -3.94
N LEU A 112 1.12 15.07 -3.46
CA LEU A 112 0.78 16.19 -2.58
C LEU A 112 0.36 17.45 -3.35
N GLU A 113 0.81 17.68 -4.59
CA GLU A 113 0.37 18.87 -5.36
C GLU A 113 -1.11 18.84 -5.77
N LYS A 114 -1.76 17.67 -5.71
CA LYS A 114 -3.23 17.58 -5.83
C LYS A 114 -3.97 17.82 -4.50
N LEU A 115 -3.31 18.39 -3.49
CA LEU A 115 -3.87 18.79 -2.19
C LEU A 115 -3.95 20.31 -2.00
N LEU A 116 -3.69 21.12 -3.04
CA LEU A 116 -4.01 22.55 -3.07
C LEU A 116 -5.19 22.82 -4.01
#